data_AF-A0A7S0MAM9-F1
#
_entry.id   AF-A0A7S0MAM9-F1
#
_cell.length_a   1.000
_cell.length_b   1.000
_cell.length_c   1.000
_cell.angle_alpha   90.00
_cell.angle_beta   90.00
_cell.angle_gamma   90.00
#
_symmetry.space_group_name_H-M   'P 1'
#
loop_
_entity.id
_entity.type
_entity.pdbx_description
1 polymer ?
#
loop_
_entity_poly.entity_id
_entity_poly.type
_entity_poly.pdbx_seq_one_letter_code
_entity_poly.pdbx_strand_id
1 'polypeptide(L)'
;HFVRVVKRMRSPDSALRCSMTSWLSAGVSNAPFTRAIGSRIDRRCRTFATAKHSQDYIQNTKIPTYHFQDSLPKLPVPPLEKTASRFIYSATPLISEADLKETKTMMDEFTKGVGSKLHQSIVDRDKSQYSSYISKPWFDMYLECRTPLMLNINPQITFIPDPNPAKMNQATRAATLIWSTARFYRTLMDGQLEPDMFHTKACMGGSGEGFFRFLNGRGGDDTFKAFCARLPRKYAFYGAYVYGTYPLDMSQYSGLFQSTRIPRVGKDELRKFPDSRHIVIQRGADFYKLDILREDGSVVPGGEILHEIQAILARPLPPPSQPAVGVLTSLERDAWARAREALVAGGPANAEALDDVDSAIFAVCLEDKAPVALLEAQRNMLHGDGRNRWFDKSFQLIVSADGRAAVSFEHSWGDGVAVLRYFNEACEDALEAPVLSPV
;
A
#
# COMPACT_ATOMS: atom_id res chain seq x y z
N HIS A 1 2.49 32.54 3.22
CA HIS A 1 1.98 32.15 4.56
C HIS A 1 1.92 30.64 4.81
N PHE A 2 2.31 29.76 3.86
CA PHE A 2 2.33 28.30 4.05
C PHE A 2 3.50 27.82 4.95
N VAL A 3 4.59 28.58 5.04
CA VAL A 3 5.78 28.28 5.88
C VAL A 3 5.51 28.00 7.39
N ARG A 4 4.42 28.50 7.98
CA ARG A 4 4.09 28.21 9.40
C ARG A 4 3.51 26.80 9.61
N VAL A 5 3.32 26.04 8.55
CA VAL A 5 2.46 24.86 8.51
C VAL A 5 3.22 23.55 8.67
N VAL A 6 4.48 23.42 8.20
CA VAL A 6 5.27 22.18 8.36
C VAL A 6 6.24 22.31 9.53
N LYS A 7 5.93 21.63 10.63
CA LYS A 7 6.77 21.62 11.85
C LYS A 7 7.63 20.36 11.85
N ARG A 8 8.96 20.50 11.89
CA ARG A 8 9.89 19.37 12.06
C ARG A 8 9.88 18.91 13.52
N MET A 9 9.62 17.62 13.76
CA MET A 9 9.90 17.00 15.05
C MET A 9 11.39 16.68 15.12
N ARG A 10 12.06 16.98 16.23
CA ARG A 10 13.47 16.59 16.44
C ARG A 10 13.46 15.21 17.09
N SER A 11 14.09 14.20 16.48
CA SER A 11 14.41 12.98 17.23
C SER A 11 15.47 13.29 18.29
N PRO A 12 15.39 12.69 19.49
CA PRO A 12 16.44 12.78 20.47
C PRO A 12 17.52 11.74 20.14
N ASP A 13 18.58 12.12 19.43
CA ASP A 13 19.80 11.31 19.38
C ASP A 13 21.00 12.08 19.92
N SER A 14 21.84 11.35 20.66
CA SER A 14 23.20 11.67 21.12
C SER A 14 23.40 12.39 22.47
N ALA A 15 23.08 11.71 23.59
CA ALA A 15 23.92 11.79 24.78
C ALA A 15 23.64 10.63 25.73
N LEU A 16 24.46 9.57 25.68
CA LEU A 16 24.87 8.79 26.87
C LEU A 16 26.04 7.89 26.48
N ARG A 17 27.25 8.44 26.66
CA ARG A 17 28.49 7.66 26.66
C ARG A 17 28.56 6.85 27.95
N CYS A 18 28.81 5.57 27.74
CA CYS A 18 29.41 4.56 28.60
C CYS A 18 30.16 5.07 29.85
N SER A 19 29.83 4.50 31.02
CA SER A 19 30.81 4.27 32.09
C SER A 19 30.70 2.82 32.56
N MET A 20 31.67 2.00 32.17
CA MET A 20 31.92 0.68 32.73
C MET A 20 32.72 0.82 34.03
N THR A 21 32.26 0.18 35.11
CA THR A 21 33.14 -0.32 36.18
C THR A 21 32.53 -1.59 36.77
N SER A 22 33.33 -2.67 36.74
CA SER A 22 33.43 -3.88 37.59
C SER A 22 32.23 -4.33 38.44
N TRP A 23 31.97 -5.64 38.64
CA TRP A 23 32.69 -6.51 39.58
C TRP A 23 32.43 -8.01 39.28
N LEU A 24 33.46 -8.82 39.57
CA LEU A 24 33.57 -10.27 39.41
C LEU A 24 33.28 -11.02 40.73
N SER A 25 33.13 -12.35 40.59
CA SER A 25 33.31 -13.43 41.59
C SER A 25 32.05 -13.79 42.43
N ALA A 26 31.76 -15.02 42.85
CA ALA A 26 32.31 -16.37 42.69
C ALA A 26 31.16 -17.36 43.01
N GLY A 27 31.16 -18.60 42.53
CA GLY A 27 31.58 -19.70 43.40
C GLY A 27 30.89 -21.02 43.03
N VAL A 28 31.68 -22.08 43.00
CA VAL A 28 31.36 -23.47 42.65
C VAL A 28 31.11 -24.29 43.92
N SER A 29 30.20 -25.25 43.90
CA SER A 29 30.23 -26.42 44.79
C SER A 29 29.38 -27.58 44.23
N ASN A 30 29.86 -28.81 44.42
CA ASN A 30 29.50 -30.06 43.75
C ASN A 30 28.86 -31.09 44.71
N ALA A 31 27.90 -31.88 44.18
CA ALA A 31 27.56 -33.29 44.48
C ALA A 31 26.80 -33.66 45.79
N PRO A 32 26.14 -34.85 45.92
CA PRO A 32 26.12 -36.02 45.02
C PRO A 32 24.75 -36.68 44.69
N PHE A 33 24.87 -37.65 43.78
CA PHE A 33 23.93 -38.62 43.20
C PHE A 33 23.03 -39.41 44.17
N THR A 34 21.77 -39.67 43.77
CA THR A 34 21.12 -41.00 43.92
C THR A 34 20.07 -41.23 42.82
N ARG A 35 20.07 -42.45 42.29
CA ARG A 35 19.28 -42.97 41.16
C ARG A 35 17.92 -43.48 41.65
N ALA A 36 16.82 -43.11 41.01
CA ALA A 36 15.58 -43.89 41.06
C ALA A 36 14.90 -43.87 39.68
N ILE A 37 14.66 -45.08 39.17
CA ILE A 37 14.03 -45.37 37.88
C ILE A 37 12.51 -45.33 38.08
N GLY A 38 11.81 -44.50 37.30
CA GLY A 38 10.35 -44.42 37.33
C GLY A 38 9.84 -43.85 36.02
N SER A 39 9.37 -44.72 35.13
CA SER A 39 8.76 -44.40 33.86
C SER A 39 7.45 -43.61 34.04
N ARG A 40 7.43 -42.35 33.61
CA ARG A 40 6.19 -41.66 33.24
C ARG A 40 6.40 -40.90 31.94
N ILE A 41 5.64 -41.31 30.94
CA ILE A 41 5.52 -40.67 29.64
C ILE A 41 4.82 -39.34 29.88
N ASP A 42 5.60 -38.25 29.92
CA ASP A 42 5.06 -36.90 29.94
C ASP A 42 5.01 -36.38 28.50
N ARG A 43 3.79 -36.10 28.02
CA ARG A 43 3.53 -35.55 26.69
C ARG A 43 4.08 -34.13 26.66
N ARG A 44 5.34 -33.97 26.24
CA ARG A 44 5.86 -32.65 25.85
C ARG A 44 5.06 -32.13 24.66
N CYS A 45 4.12 -31.25 24.96
CA CYS A 45 3.53 -30.32 24.03
C CYS A 45 4.69 -29.55 23.37
N ARG A 46 4.99 -29.87 22.11
CA ARG A 46 5.89 -29.06 21.29
C ARG A 46 5.13 -27.79 20.95
N THR A 47 5.34 -26.74 21.74
CA THR A 47 5.07 -25.38 21.31
C THR A 47 5.91 -25.14 20.07
N PHE A 48 5.25 -25.06 18.92
CA PHE A 48 5.85 -24.53 17.70
C PHE A 48 6.20 -23.07 18.00
N ALA A 49 7.48 -22.80 18.26
CA ALA A 49 7.98 -21.45 18.22
C ALA A 49 7.84 -20.97 16.77
N THR A 50 6.86 -20.09 16.54
CA THR A 50 6.79 -19.29 15.32
C THR A 50 8.11 -18.55 15.18
N ALA A 51 8.71 -18.61 13.99
CA ALA A 51 9.92 -17.85 13.70
C ALA A 51 9.65 -16.38 14.01
N LYS A 52 10.34 -15.81 15.02
CA LYS A 52 10.26 -14.38 15.29
C LYS A 52 10.63 -13.65 14.01
N HIS A 53 9.65 -13.00 13.38
CA HIS A 53 9.91 -12.02 12.34
C HIS A 53 10.95 -11.02 12.87
N SER A 54 11.86 -10.54 12.00
CA SER A 54 12.75 -9.45 12.39
C SER A 54 11.91 -8.26 12.85
N GLN A 55 12.47 -7.39 13.70
CA GLN A 55 11.74 -6.21 14.16
C GLN A 55 11.29 -5.30 12.99
N ASP A 56 11.99 -5.36 11.86
CA ASP A 56 11.78 -4.49 10.70
C ASP A 56 10.87 -5.06 9.61
N TYR A 57 10.64 -6.38 9.59
CA TYR A 57 9.87 -7.02 8.52
C TYR A 57 8.58 -7.66 9.04
N ILE A 58 7.51 -7.58 8.26
CA ILE A 58 6.27 -8.33 8.51
C ILE A 58 6.31 -9.72 7.86
N GLN A 59 7.09 -9.89 6.79
CA GLN A 59 7.26 -11.17 6.08
C GLN A 59 8.72 -11.47 5.79
N ASN A 60 9.00 -12.75 5.57
CA ASN A 60 10.30 -13.22 5.11
C ASN A 60 10.06 -14.29 4.04
N THR A 61 9.95 -13.85 2.80
CA THR A 61 9.62 -14.73 1.67
C THR A 61 10.77 -15.67 1.30
N LYS A 62 10.42 -16.90 0.94
CA LYS A 62 11.35 -17.85 0.32
C LYS A 62 11.51 -17.63 -1.19
N ILE A 63 10.49 -17.03 -1.82
CA ILE A 63 10.48 -16.70 -3.25
C ILE A 63 10.68 -15.18 -3.36
N PRO A 64 11.74 -14.68 -4.03
CA PRO A 64 11.95 -13.23 -4.15
C PRO A 64 10.69 -12.51 -4.65
N THR A 65 10.33 -11.37 -4.07
CA THR A 65 9.04 -10.67 -4.34
C THR A 65 8.71 -10.55 -5.83
N TYR A 66 9.69 -10.15 -6.64
CA TYR A 66 9.51 -9.94 -8.08
C TYR A 66 9.92 -11.14 -8.94
N HIS A 67 10.01 -12.35 -8.38
CA HIS A 67 10.58 -13.53 -9.06
C HIS A 67 9.85 -13.91 -10.35
N PHE A 68 8.53 -13.72 -10.39
CA PHE A 68 7.70 -14.14 -11.53
C PHE A 68 7.58 -13.11 -12.65
N GLN A 69 7.99 -11.85 -12.41
CA GLN A 69 7.65 -10.72 -13.29
C GLN A 69 8.19 -10.86 -14.73
N ASP A 70 9.32 -11.53 -14.92
CA ASP A 70 9.97 -11.71 -16.24
C ASP A 70 9.29 -12.78 -17.11
N SER A 71 8.40 -13.59 -16.52
CA SER A 71 7.74 -14.72 -17.20
C SER A 71 6.22 -14.61 -17.20
N LEU A 72 5.68 -13.47 -16.76
CA LEU A 72 4.25 -13.22 -16.82
C LEU A 72 3.77 -13.27 -18.28
N PRO A 73 2.62 -13.92 -18.56
CA PRO A 73 2.05 -13.93 -19.88
C PRO A 73 1.58 -12.52 -20.24
N LYS A 74 1.81 -12.15 -21.49
CA LYS A 74 1.36 -10.85 -21.98
C LYS A 74 -0.17 -10.80 -22.07
N LEU A 75 -0.76 -9.66 -21.71
CA LEU A 75 -2.19 -9.43 -21.85
C LEU A 75 -2.60 -9.52 -23.34
N PRO A 76 -3.49 -10.45 -23.71
CA PRO A 76 -3.87 -10.63 -25.11
C PRO A 76 -4.77 -9.49 -25.60
N VAL A 77 -4.56 -9.04 -26.84
CA VAL A 77 -5.51 -8.18 -27.56
C VAL A 77 -6.68 -9.05 -28.05
N PRO A 78 -7.93 -8.82 -27.60
CA PRO A 78 -9.06 -9.63 -28.05
C PRO A 78 -9.35 -9.40 -29.54
N PRO A 79 -9.78 -10.45 -30.29
CA PRO A 79 -10.21 -10.29 -31.68
C PRO A 79 -11.30 -9.23 -31.83
N LEU A 80 -11.24 -8.43 -32.90
CA LEU A 80 -12.16 -7.31 -33.13
C LEU A 80 -13.62 -7.77 -33.16
N GLU A 81 -13.93 -8.88 -33.83
CA GLU A 81 -15.28 -9.43 -33.98
C GLU A 81 -15.83 -9.92 -32.63
N LYS A 82 -14.96 -10.48 -31.78
CA LYS A 82 -15.34 -10.89 -30.42
C LYS A 82 -15.61 -9.68 -29.53
N THR A 83 -14.86 -8.59 -29.70
CA THR A 83 -15.09 -7.34 -28.97
C THR A 83 -16.41 -6.69 -29.41
N ALA A 84 -16.65 -6.62 -30.73
CA ALA A 84 -17.89 -6.09 -31.30
C ALA A 84 -19.12 -6.86 -30.84
N SER A 85 -19.09 -8.20 -30.90
CA SER A 85 -20.22 -9.03 -30.43
C SER A 85 -20.49 -8.86 -28.93
N ARG A 86 -19.45 -8.78 -28.09
CA ARG A 86 -19.59 -8.50 -26.66
C ARG A 86 -20.18 -7.12 -26.40
N PHE A 87 -19.76 -6.10 -27.13
CA PHE A 87 -20.32 -4.75 -27.03
C PHE A 87 -21.82 -4.75 -27.34
N ILE A 88 -22.25 -5.35 -28.46
CA ILE A 88 -23.67 -5.43 -28.82
C ILE A 88 -24.47 -6.22 -27.77
N TYR A 89 -23.91 -7.33 -27.28
CA TYR A 89 -24.53 -8.11 -26.20
C TYR A 89 -24.75 -7.25 -24.94
N SER A 90 -23.75 -6.49 -24.52
CA SER A 90 -23.83 -5.60 -23.36
C SER A 90 -24.74 -4.39 -23.58
N ALA A 91 -24.86 -3.89 -24.80
CA ALA A 91 -25.73 -2.76 -25.14
C ALA A 91 -27.21 -3.15 -25.25
N THR A 92 -27.50 -4.40 -25.67
CA THR A 92 -28.86 -4.91 -25.90
C THR A 92 -29.85 -4.63 -24.75
N PRO A 93 -29.52 -4.84 -23.46
CA PRO A 93 -30.46 -4.55 -22.37
C PRO A 93 -30.56 -3.07 -21.99
N LEU A 94 -29.76 -2.17 -22.58
CA LEU A 94 -29.64 -0.76 -22.17
C LEU A 94 -30.31 0.22 -23.12
N ILE A 95 -30.60 -0.19 -24.36
CA ILE A 95 -31.05 0.71 -25.44
C ILE A 95 -32.34 0.19 -26.08
N SER A 96 -33.05 1.08 -26.79
CA SER A 96 -34.27 0.70 -27.50
C SER A 96 -33.98 -0.25 -28.67
N GLU A 97 -35.01 -0.97 -29.15
CA GLU A 97 -34.86 -1.85 -30.32
C GLU A 97 -34.42 -1.08 -31.57
N ALA A 98 -34.90 0.16 -31.73
CA ALA A 98 -34.52 1.03 -32.84
C ALA A 98 -33.03 1.40 -32.76
N ASP A 99 -32.56 1.86 -31.59
CA ASP A 99 -31.15 2.21 -31.37
C ASP A 99 -30.24 0.98 -31.50
N LEU A 100 -30.70 -0.20 -31.06
CA LEU A 100 -29.95 -1.44 -31.19
C LEU A 100 -29.74 -1.82 -32.65
N LYS A 101 -30.76 -1.63 -33.50
CA LYS A 101 -30.64 -1.87 -34.93
C LYS A 101 -29.61 -0.93 -35.55
N GLU A 102 -29.68 0.35 -35.24
CA GLU A 102 -28.72 1.35 -35.71
C GLU A 102 -27.29 1.06 -35.23
N THR A 103 -27.13 0.76 -33.93
CA THR A 103 -25.86 0.41 -33.31
C THR A 103 -25.22 -0.82 -33.95
N LYS A 104 -26.02 -1.85 -34.28
CA LYS A 104 -25.54 -3.04 -35.02
C LYS A 104 -25.01 -2.66 -36.40
N THR A 105 -25.74 -1.83 -37.15
CA THR A 105 -25.29 -1.34 -38.46
C THR A 105 -23.97 -0.58 -38.34
N MET A 106 -23.86 0.37 -37.40
CA MET A 106 -22.61 1.12 -37.18
C MET A 106 -21.45 0.20 -36.79
N MET A 107 -21.69 -0.81 -35.95
CA MET A 107 -20.65 -1.76 -35.54
C MET A 107 -20.18 -2.63 -36.71
N ASP A 108 -21.08 -3.06 -37.59
CA ASP A 108 -20.73 -3.78 -38.81
C ASP A 108 -19.89 -2.91 -39.76
N GLU A 109 -20.23 -1.64 -39.92
CA GLU A 109 -19.45 -0.68 -40.71
C GLU A 109 -18.08 -0.41 -40.08
N PHE A 110 -18.02 -0.23 -38.76
CA PHE A 110 -16.78 -0.03 -38.02
C PHE A 110 -15.84 -1.22 -38.18
N THR A 111 -16.33 -2.44 -37.95
CA THR A 111 -15.52 -3.66 -38.03
C THR A 111 -14.98 -3.89 -39.43
N LYS A 112 -15.79 -3.70 -40.48
CA LYS A 112 -15.37 -3.83 -41.90
C LYS A 112 -14.54 -2.64 -42.41
N GLY A 113 -14.61 -1.49 -41.74
CA GLY A 113 -13.97 -0.24 -42.14
C GLY A 113 -12.77 0.12 -41.28
N VAL A 114 -12.85 1.28 -40.61
CA VAL A 114 -11.74 1.87 -39.86
C VAL A 114 -11.30 1.02 -38.66
N GLY A 115 -12.22 0.27 -38.04
CA GLY A 115 -11.94 -0.57 -36.87
C GLY A 115 -10.91 -1.65 -37.15
N SER A 116 -10.93 -2.27 -38.34
CA SER A 116 -9.90 -3.24 -38.75
C SER A 116 -8.50 -2.63 -38.79
N LYS A 117 -8.36 -1.41 -39.32
CA LYS A 117 -7.06 -0.69 -39.38
C LYS A 117 -6.55 -0.29 -37.99
N LEU A 118 -7.46 0.18 -37.14
CA LEU A 118 -7.14 0.53 -35.75
C LEU A 118 -6.73 -0.71 -34.94
N HIS A 119 -7.45 -1.82 -35.09
CA HIS A 119 -7.13 -3.08 -34.43
C HIS A 119 -5.74 -3.58 -34.83
N GLN A 120 -5.43 -3.58 -36.13
CA GLN A 120 -4.09 -3.97 -36.61
C GLN A 120 -2.99 -3.08 -36.03
N SER A 121 -3.23 -1.76 -35.94
CA SER A 121 -2.28 -0.82 -35.34
C SER A 121 -2.04 -1.11 -33.85
N ILE A 122 -3.08 -1.52 -33.10
CA ILE A 122 -2.95 -1.93 -31.70
C ILE A 122 -2.13 -3.22 -31.60
N VAL A 123 -2.42 -4.21 -32.44
CA VAL A 123 -1.70 -5.50 -32.48
C VAL A 123 -0.22 -5.30 -32.81
N ASP A 124 0.10 -4.46 -33.79
CA ASP A 124 1.48 -4.20 -34.20
C ASP A 124 2.25 -3.42 -33.12
N ARG A 125 1.61 -2.43 -32.50
CA ARG A 125 2.17 -1.72 -31.33
C ARG A 125 2.42 -2.68 -30.18
N ASP A 126 1.45 -3.54 -29.86
CA ASP A 126 1.59 -4.54 -28.81
C ASP A 126 2.81 -5.41 -29.07
N LYS A 127 2.94 -6.06 -30.24
CA LYS A 127 4.09 -6.91 -30.59
C LYS A 127 5.46 -6.23 -30.39
N SER A 128 5.55 -4.92 -30.58
CA SER A 128 6.80 -4.16 -30.45
C SER A 128 7.19 -3.80 -29.00
N GLN A 129 6.30 -3.99 -28.03
CA GLN A 129 6.48 -3.56 -26.65
C GLN A 129 6.45 -4.74 -25.66
N TYR A 130 7.23 -4.61 -24.59
CA TYR A 130 7.20 -5.57 -23.47
C TYR A 130 5.93 -5.42 -22.62
N SER A 131 5.45 -4.18 -22.42
CA SER A 131 4.25 -3.87 -21.63
C SER A 131 2.95 -4.29 -22.33
N SER A 132 1.83 -4.22 -21.61
CA SER A 132 0.50 -4.47 -22.15
C SER A 132 0.00 -3.31 -23.01
N TYR A 133 -0.77 -3.62 -24.06
CA TYR A 133 -1.33 -2.63 -24.98
C TYR A 133 -2.17 -1.51 -24.31
N ILE A 134 -2.67 -1.77 -23.09
CA ILE A 134 -3.61 -0.91 -22.37
C ILE A 134 -2.94 -0.07 -21.27
N SER A 135 -1.76 -0.45 -20.77
CA SER A 135 -1.14 0.20 -19.62
C SER A 135 -0.96 1.71 -19.82
N LYS A 136 -0.26 2.12 -20.90
CA LYS A 136 -0.03 3.55 -21.17
C LYS A 136 -1.33 4.33 -21.40
N PRO A 137 -2.25 3.91 -22.30
CA PRO A 137 -3.54 4.60 -22.45
C PRO A 137 -4.34 4.74 -21.15
N TRP A 138 -4.28 3.74 -20.26
CA TRP A 138 -4.97 3.78 -18.98
C TRP A 138 -4.37 4.82 -18.03
N PHE A 139 -3.04 4.85 -17.90
CA PHE A 139 -2.35 5.91 -17.15
C PHE A 139 -2.61 7.29 -17.74
N ASP A 140 -2.53 7.45 -19.06
CA ASP A 140 -2.79 8.71 -19.75
C ASP A 140 -4.22 9.21 -19.45
N MET A 141 -5.23 8.33 -19.51
CA MET A 141 -6.62 8.68 -19.21
C MET A 141 -6.78 9.31 -17.82
N TYR A 142 -6.19 8.72 -16.78
CA TYR A 142 -6.27 9.27 -15.42
C TYR A 142 -5.42 10.53 -15.25
N LEU A 143 -4.22 10.56 -15.83
CA LEU A 143 -3.29 11.67 -15.69
C LEU A 143 -3.65 12.87 -16.55
N GLU A 144 -4.46 12.72 -17.59
CA GLU A 144 -5.01 13.80 -18.42
C GLU A 144 -6.42 14.21 -17.95
N CYS A 145 -7.10 13.38 -17.14
CA CYS A 145 -8.34 13.77 -16.50
C CYS A 145 -8.14 15.02 -15.62
N ARG A 146 -8.99 16.03 -15.84
CA ARG A 146 -8.94 17.35 -15.19
C ARG A 146 -9.89 17.47 -14.00
N THR A 147 -10.79 16.51 -13.80
CA THR A 147 -11.73 16.56 -12.66
C THR A 147 -10.97 16.47 -11.33
N PRO A 148 -11.51 17.08 -10.26
CA PRO A 148 -10.98 16.91 -8.92
C PRO A 148 -10.79 15.44 -8.53
N LEU A 149 -9.68 15.10 -7.87
CA LEU A 149 -9.41 13.74 -7.44
C LEU A 149 -10.41 13.25 -6.39
N MET A 150 -10.71 14.13 -5.43
CA MET A 150 -11.68 13.88 -4.37
C MET A 150 -13.04 13.51 -4.97
N LEU A 151 -13.66 12.43 -4.47
CA LEU A 151 -14.92 11.83 -4.93
C LEU A 151 -14.90 11.19 -6.32
N ASN A 152 -14.31 11.83 -7.33
CA ASN A 152 -14.38 11.33 -8.71
C ASN A 152 -13.42 10.17 -8.97
N ILE A 153 -12.24 10.20 -8.32
CA ILE A 153 -11.14 9.28 -8.62
C ILE A 153 -10.69 8.53 -7.36
N ASN A 154 -10.45 9.22 -6.25
CA ASN A 154 -9.89 8.62 -5.05
C ASN A 154 -10.93 7.80 -4.28
N PRO A 155 -10.77 6.46 -4.17
CA PRO A 155 -11.59 5.64 -3.30
C PRO A 155 -11.06 5.64 -1.85
N GLN A 156 -11.77 4.90 -0.99
CA GLN A 156 -11.35 4.66 0.38
C GLN A 156 -11.74 3.26 0.86
N ILE A 157 -10.90 2.67 1.71
CA ILE A 157 -11.14 1.39 2.39
C ILE A 157 -10.97 1.58 3.89
N THR A 158 -11.88 1.02 4.70
CA THR A 158 -11.93 1.26 6.15
C THR A 158 -11.48 0.02 6.91
N PHE A 159 -10.55 0.19 7.86
CA PHE A 159 -10.11 -0.90 8.74
C PHE A 159 -11.23 -1.32 9.68
N ILE A 160 -11.25 -2.61 9.99
CA ILE A 160 -12.02 -3.10 11.13
C ILE A 160 -11.41 -2.56 12.43
N PRO A 161 -12.23 -2.28 13.47
CA PRO A 161 -11.72 -1.97 14.80
C PRO A 161 -10.83 -3.08 15.34
N ASP A 162 -9.81 -2.70 16.12
CA ASP A 162 -9.03 -3.67 16.89
C ASP A 162 -9.92 -4.34 17.94
N PRO A 163 -9.87 -5.67 18.11
CA PRO A 163 -10.61 -6.35 19.16
C PRO A 163 -10.10 -5.99 20.56
N ASN A 164 -8.87 -5.48 20.70
CA ASN A 164 -8.33 -4.99 21.98
C ASN A 164 -8.64 -3.50 22.17
N PRO A 165 -9.53 -3.12 23.13
CA PRO A 165 -9.88 -1.72 23.35
C PRO A 165 -8.69 -0.82 23.72
N ALA A 166 -7.63 -1.37 24.32
CA ALA A 166 -6.43 -0.60 24.65
C ALA A 166 -5.68 -0.08 23.40
N LYS A 167 -5.87 -0.73 22.24
CA LYS A 167 -5.32 -0.31 20.95
C LYS A 167 -6.22 0.64 20.18
N MET A 168 -7.44 0.91 20.66
CA MET A 168 -8.40 1.80 19.99
C MET A 168 -8.28 3.26 20.44
N ASN A 169 -7.40 3.57 21.40
CA ASN A 169 -6.99 4.95 21.61
C ASN A 169 -6.33 5.49 20.33
N GLN A 170 -6.69 6.71 19.90
CA GLN A 170 -6.19 7.29 18.64
C GLN A 170 -4.67 7.26 18.52
N ALA A 171 -3.93 7.66 19.57
CA ALA A 171 -2.48 7.73 19.53
C ALA A 171 -1.87 6.34 19.35
N THR A 172 -2.33 5.37 20.15
CA THR A 172 -1.90 3.97 20.07
C THR A 172 -2.23 3.39 18.70
N ARG A 173 -3.46 3.58 18.21
CA ARG A 173 -3.90 3.03 16.92
C ARG A 173 -3.10 3.61 15.77
N ALA A 174 -2.89 4.93 15.74
CA ALA A 174 -2.10 5.59 14.73
C ALA A 174 -0.65 5.10 14.76
N ALA A 175 -0.02 5.06 15.93
CA ALA A 175 1.37 4.59 16.07
C ALA A 175 1.54 3.13 15.63
N THR A 176 0.62 2.24 16.01
CA THR A 176 0.65 0.83 15.59
C THR A 176 0.50 0.70 14.08
N LEU A 177 -0.47 1.38 13.46
CA LEU A 177 -0.67 1.31 12.01
C LEU A 177 0.49 1.94 11.23
N ILE A 178 1.07 3.04 11.71
CA ILE A 178 2.27 3.65 11.11
C ILE A 178 3.45 2.68 11.20
N TRP A 179 3.66 2.06 12.36
CA TRP A 179 4.74 1.11 12.57
C TRP A 179 4.61 -0.14 11.68
N SER A 180 3.41 -0.73 11.62
CA SER A 180 3.12 -1.86 10.71
C SER A 180 3.27 -1.46 9.24
N THR A 181 2.88 -0.24 8.87
CA THR A 181 3.09 0.30 7.51
C THR A 181 4.57 0.47 7.19
N ALA A 182 5.38 0.95 8.13
CA ALA A 182 6.84 1.08 7.97
C ALA A 182 7.51 -0.29 7.78
N ARG A 183 7.07 -1.30 8.52
CA ARG A 183 7.54 -2.68 8.37
C ARG A 183 7.11 -3.30 7.03
N PHE A 184 5.87 -3.07 6.59
CA PHE A 184 5.43 -3.45 5.24
C PHE A 184 6.30 -2.78 4.17
N TYR A 185 6.56 -1.48 4.29
CA TYR A 185 7.43 -0.74 3.38
C TYR A 185 8.81 -1.39 3.28
N ARG A 186 9.47 -1.68 4.42
CA ARG A 186 10.76 -2.37 4.42
C ARG A 186 10.68 -3.76 3.80
N THR A 187 9.67 -4.54 4.17
CA THR A 187 9.43 -5.86 3.59
C THR A 187 9.30 -5.81 2.06
N LEU A 188 8.60 -4.82 1.51
CA LEU A 188 8.47 -4.63 0.07
C LEU A 188 9.80 -4.20 -0.59
N MET A 189 10.44 -3.14 -0.06
CA MET A 189 11.63 -2.55 -0.68
C MET A 189 12.84 -3.48 -0.64
N ASP A 190 12.93 -4.34 0.39
CA ASP A 190 14.01 -5.32 0.53
C ASP A 190 13.70 -6.67 -0.15
N GLY A 191 12.61 -6.75 -0.92
CA GLY A 191 12.22 -7.95 -1.65
C GLY A 191 11.86 -9.14 -0.76
N GLN A 192 11.40 -8.85 0.46
CA GLN A 192 10.98 -9.84 1.47
C GLN A 192 9.48 -10.16 1.43
N LEU A 193 8.68 -9.40 0.70
CA LEU A 193 7.24 -9.62 0.53
C LEU A 193 6.98 -10.87 -0.31
N GLU A 194 6.06 -11.74 0.10
CA GLU A 194 5.68 -12.88 -0.73
C GLU A 194 5.08 -12.41 -2.07
N PRO A 195 5.44 -13.01 -3.22
CA PRO A 195 4.87 -12.62 -4.51
C PRO A 195 3.35 -12.75 -4.52
N ASP A 196 2.66 -11.80 -5.16
CA ASP A 196 1.23 -11.91 -5.37
C ASP A 196 0.91 -13.07 -6.29
N MET A 197 0.07 -13.98 -5.81
CA MET A 197 -0.33 -15.19 -6.52
C MET A 197 -1.81 -15.49 -6.28
N PHE A 198 -2.52 -15.82 -7.36
CA PHE A 198 -3.86 -16.36 -7.28
C PHE A 198 -3.81 -17.90 -7.29
N HIS A 199 -4.35 -18.53 -6.25
CA HIS A 199 -4.42 -19.98 -6.11
C HIS A 199 -5.83 -20.49 -6.42
N THR A 200 -5.95 -21.49 -7.28
CA THR A 200 -7.26 -22.10 -7.59
C THR A 200 -7.80 -22.97 -6.44
N LYS A 201 -9.13 -23.13 -6.34
CA LYS A 201 -9.74 -23.95 -5.26
C LYS A 201 -9.25 -25.41 -5.26
N ALA A 202 -8.94 -25.97 -6.42
CA ALA A 202 -8.41 -27.34 -6.56
C ALA A 202 -7.05 -27.53 -5.86
N CYS A 203 -6.23 -26.47 -5.74
CA CYS A 203 -4.91 -26.54 -5.10
C CYS A 203 -4.91 -26.17 -3.60
N MET A 204 -6.01 -25.64 -3.05
CA MET A 204 -6.13 -25.32 -1.62
C MET A 204 -6.73 -26.46 -0.77
N GLY A 205 -7.33 -27.49 -1.39
CA GLY A 205 -7.96 -28.61 -0.67
C GLY A 205 -8.09 -29.96 -1.41
N GLY A 206 -7.49 -30.14 -2.60
CA GLY A 206 -7.69 -31.34 -3.41
C GLY A 206 -6.70 -32.48 -3.10
N SER A 207 -7.24 -33.69 -2.87
CA SER A 207 -6.52 -34.96 -2.86
C SER A 207 -6.13 -35.40 -4.30
N GLY A 208 -5.42 -34.54 -5.04
CA GLY A 208 -5.29 -34.61 -6.50
C GLY A 208 -5.00 -36.01 -7.07
N GLU A 209 -5.98 -36.57 -7.80
CA GLU A 209 -5.78 -37.66 -8.75
C GLU A 209 -5.41 -37.04 -10.12
N GLY A 210 -4.24 -37.40 -10.67
CA GLY A 210 -3.73 -36.89 -11.94
C GLY A 210 -2.29 -37.35 -12.23
N PHE A 211 -1.85 -37.21 -13.49
CA PHE A 211 -0.56 -37.72 -14.01
C PHE A 211 0.69 -37.14 -13.29
N PHE A 212 0.58 -35.93 -12.73
CA PHE A 212 1.64 -35.28 -11.96
C PHE A 212 1.38 -35.32 -10.44
N ARG A 213 0.94 -36.46 -9.90
CA ARG A 213 0.62 -36.64 -8.47
C ARG A 213 1.76 -36.28 -7.51
N PHE A 214 3.01 -36.29 -7.98
CA PHE A 214 4.18 -35.88 -7.21
C PHE A 214 4.34 -34.36 -7.07
N LEU A 215 3.61 -33.57 -7.87
CA LEU A 215 3.50 -32.11 -7.77
C LEU A 215 2.28 -31.68 -6.93
N ASN A 216 1.74 -32.56 -6.08
CA ASN A 216 0.61 -32.27 -5.17
C ASN A 216 0.97 -31.29 -4.02
N GLY A 217 1.85 -30.33 -4.28
CA GLY A 217 2.10 -29.21 -3.39
C GLY A 217 0.94 -28.23 -3.48
N ARG A 218 0.39 -27.83 -2.33
CA ARG A 218 -0.55 -26.72 -2.29
C ARG A 218 0.23 -25.48 -2.74
N GLY A 219 -0.37 -24.60 -3.55
CA GLY A 219 0.27 -23.41 -4.12
C GLY A 219 0.88 -22.41 -3.11
N GLY A 220 0.89 -22.70 -1.81
CA GLY A 220 1.56 -21.93 -0.78
C GLY A 220 2.39 -22.76 0.21
N ASP A 221 2.61 -24.06 -0.03
CA ASP A 221 3.42 -24.89 0.86
C ASP A 221 4.93 -24.71 0.66
N ASP A 222 5.70 -25.18 1.63
CA ASP A 222 7.15 -25.04 1.64
C ASP A 222 7.86 -25.76 0.48
N THR A 223 7.26 -26.83 -0.04
CA THR A 223 7.82 -27.60 -1.15
C THR A 223 7.67 -26.83 -2.45
N PHE A 224 6.47 -26.29 -2.70
CA PHE A 224 6.17 -25.38 -3.80
C PHE A 224 7.07 -24.15 -3.75
N LYS A 225 7.18 -23.50 -2.58
CA LYS A 225 8.03 -22.31 -2.40
C LYS A 225 9.49 -22.61 -2.73
N ALA A 226 10.02 -23.73 -2.24
CA ALA A 226 11.40 -24.13 -2.51
C ALA A 226 11.63 -24.55 -3.97
N PHE A 227 10.63 -25.12 -4.64
CA PHE A 227 10.69 -25.43 -6.06
C PHE A 227 10.72 -24.15 -6.91
N CYS A 228 9.74 -23.27 -6.73
CA CYS A 228 9.63 -22.01 -7.46
C CYS A 228 10.87 -21.13 -7.26
N ALA A 229 11.38 -21.00 -6.03
CA ALA A 229 12.57 -20.20 -5.75
C ALA A 229 13.83 -20.64 -6.51
N ARG A 230 13.91 -21.91 -6.95
CA ARG A 230 15.03 -22.45 -7.72
C ARG A 230 14.85 -22.32 -9.23
N LEU A 231 13.65 -22.01 -9.71
CA LEU A 231 13.41 -21.85 -11.13
C LEU A 231 14.05 -20.56 -11.64
N PRO A 232 14.65 -20.56 -12.84
CA PRO A 232 15.05 -19.31 -13.48
C PRO A 232 13.83 -18.41 -13.71
N ARG A 233 13.97 -17.10 -13.42
CA ARG A 233 12.89 -16.08 -13.52
C ARG A 233 12.10 -16.15 -14.83
N LYS A 234 12.77 -16.40 -15.96
CA LYS A 234 12.18 -16.56 -17.30
C LYS A 234 11.20 -17.73 -17.46
N TYR A 235 11.18 -18.69 -16.54
CA TYR A 235 10.28 -19.85 -16.57
C TYR A 235 9.42 -19.98 -15.30
N ALA A 236 9.59 -19.08 -14.34
CA ALA A 236 9.01 -19.21 -13.01
C ALA A 236 7.47 -19.24 -13.03
N PHE A 237 6.84 -18.42 -13.88
CA PHE A 237 5.39 -18.40 -14.06
C PHE A 237 4.86 -19.76 -14.50
N TYR A 238 5.48 -20.39 -15.49
CA TYR A 238 5.06 -21.71 -15.98
C TYR A 238 5.22 -22.79 -14.92
N GLY A 239 6.26 -22.67 -14.08
CA GLY A 239 6.42 -23.50 -12.89
C GLY A 239 5.22 -23.37 -11.96
N ALA A 240 4.82 -22.15 -11.59
CA ALA A 240 3.65 -21.92 -10.75
C ALA A 240 2.33 -22.37 -11.42
N TYR A 241 2.20 -22.16 -12.74
CA TYR A 241 1.03 -22.51 -13.53
C TYR A 241 0.72 -24.01 -13.48
N VAL A 242 1.74 -24.88 -13.54
CA VAL A 242 1.56 -26.34 -13.43
C VAL A 242 0.95 -26.74 -12.07
N TYR A 243 1.15 -25.93 -11.03
CA TYR A 243 0.54 -26.11 -9.71
C TYR A 243 -0.81 -25.39 -9.57
N GLY A 244 -1.41 -24.92 -10.66
CA GLY A 244 -2.67 -24.19 -10.65
C GLY A 244 -2.60 -22.85 -9.90
N THR A 245 -1.41 -22.26 -9.85
CA THR A 245 -1.10 -20.97 -9.22
C THR A 245 -0.71 -19.96 -10.28
N TYR A 246 -1.28 -18.75 -10.19
CA TYR A 246 -1.14 -17.70 -11.18
C TYR A 246 -0.50 -16.48 -10.53
N PRO A 247 0.83 -16.31 -10.64
CA PRO A 247 1.50 -15.08 -10.22
C PRO A 247 0.92 -13.85 -10.93
N LEU A 248 0.83 -12.74 -10.20
CA LEU A 248 0.26 -11.48 -10.68
C LEU A 248 1.35 -10.44 -10.99
N ASP A 249 0.98 -9.42 -11.75
CA ASP A 249 1.83 -8.25 -11.95
C ASP A 249 2.02 -7.49 -10.63
N MET A 250 3.27 -7.11 -10.35
CA MET A 250 3.62 -6.30 -9.18
C MET A 250 4.34 -5.00 -9.58
N SER A 251 4.26 -4.58 -10.85
CA SER A 251 4.96 -3.39 -11.34
C SER A 251 4.47 -2.09 -10.65
N GLN A 252 3.19 -2.06 -10.28
CA GLN A 252 2.53 -0.92 -9.62
C GLN A 252 2.89 -0.77 -8.13
N TYR A 253 3.43 -1.80 -7.47
CA TYR A 253 3.80 -1.74 -6.04
C TYR A 253 4.81 -0.63 -5.74
N SER A 254 5.66 -0.34 -6.72
CA SER A 254 6.63 0.73 -6.66
C SER A 254 5.99 2.13 -6.58
N GLY A 255 4.70 2.27 -6.86
CA GLY A 255 3.92 3.50 -6.75
C GLY A 255 3.18 3.66 -5.42
N LEU A 256 3.21 2.66 -4.52
CA LEU A 256 2.50 2.71 -3.25
C LEU A 256 3.15 3.68 -2.25
N PHE A 257 4.48 3.73 -2.19
CA PHE A 257 5.24 4.53 -1.25
C PHE A 257 6.15 5.53 -1.95
N GLN A 258 6.53 6.59 -1.20
CA GLN A 258 7.46 7.62 -1.65
C GLN A 258 7.02 8.26 -2.97
N SER A 259 5.71 8.39 -3.15
CA SER A 259 5.10 8.75 -4.42
C SER A 259 3.95 9.72 -4.21
N THR A 260 3.76 10.58 -5.21
CA THR A 260 2.65 11.52 -5.25
C THR A 260 2.35 11.93 -6.70
N ARG A 261 1.12 12.36 -6.94
CA ARG A 261 0.68 12.93 -8.21
C ARG A 261 0.87 14.45 -8.19
N ILE A 262 1.83 14.94 -8.97
CA ILE A 262 2.10 16.36 -9.12
C ILE A 262 1.14 16.96 -10.16
N PRO A 263 0.34 17.98 -9.82
CA PRO A 263 -0.53 18.64 -10.79
C PRO A 263 0.29 19.40 -11.84
N ARG A 264 -0.14 19.30 -13.09
CA ARG A 264 0.42 20.03 -14.23
C ARG A 264 -0.70 20.43 -15.15
N VAL A 265 -0.52 21.51 -15.91
CA VAL A 265 -1.51 21.92 -16.90
C VAL A 265 -1.59 20.86 -18.01
N GLY A 266 -2.81 20.41 -18.31
CA GLY A 266 -3.12 19.42 -19.34
C GLY A 266 -2.86 17.96 -18.93
N LYS A 267 -1.73 17.65 -18.29
CA LYS A 267 -1.39 16.28 -17.88
C LYS A 267 -0.48 16.21 -16.66
N ASP A 268 -1.00 15.62 -15.59
CA ASP A 268 -0.32 15.44 -14.31
C ASP A 268 0.85 14.45 -14.41
N GLU A 269 1.73 14.49 -13.41
CA GLU A 269 2.95 13.69 -13.35
C GLU A 269 2.95 12.82 -12.09
N LEU A 270 3.19 11.52 -12.24
CA LEU A 270 3.50 10.65 -11.10
C LEU A 270 4.99 10.79 -10.77
N ARG A 271 5.30 11.23 -9.56
CA ARG A 271 6.67 11.45 -9.10
C ARG A 271 7.01 10.53 -7.93
N LYS A 272 8.27 10.09 -7.90
CA LYS A 272 8.83 9.21 -6.86
C LYS A 272 10.05 9.82 -6.17
N PHE A 273 10.30 9.41 -4.93
CA PHE A 273 11.33 9.95 -4.04
C PHE A 273 12.04 8.82 -3.26
N PRO A 274 12.91 8.03 -3.91
CA PRO A 274 13.41 6.76 -3.38
C PRO A 274 14.22 6.85 -2.06
N ASP A 275 14.70 8.03 -1.69
CA ASP A 275 15.60 8.23 -0.54
C ASP A 275 14.89 8.75 0.73
N SER A 276 13.56 8.89 0.69
CA SER A 276 12.80 9.46 1.81
C SER A 276 12.67 8.50 2.99
N ARG A 277 12.85 9.05 4.20
CA ARG A 277 12.73 8.34 5.49
C ARG A 277 11.55 8.79 6.34
N HIS A 278 10.91 9.90 5.95
CA HIS A 278 9.84 10.51 6.71
C HIS A 278 8.46 10.22 6.16
N ILE A 279 7.47 10.33 7.05
CA ILE A 279 6.08 10.54 6.70
C ILE A 279 5.72 12.00 6.92
N VAL A 280 4.56 12.39 6.38
CA VAL A 280 3.90 13.63 6.75
C VAL A 280 2.63 13.32 7.51
N ILE A 281 2.42 14.00 8.64
CA ILE A 281 1.23 13.88 9.47
C ILE A 281 0.48 15.20 9.37
N GLN A 282 -0.80 15.16 9.03
CA GLN A 282 -1.68 16.30 9.01
C GLN A 282 -2.65 16.22 10.19
N ARG A 283 -2.82 17.35 10.89
CA ARG A 283 -3.83 17.51 11.94
C ARG A 283 -4.46 18.90 11.81
N GLY A 284 -5.70 18.93 11.34
CA GLY A 284 -6.33 20.18 10.91
C GLY A 284 -5.55 20.81 9.76
N ALA A 285 -5.25 22.10 9.85
CA ALA A 285 -4.50 22.84 8.83
C ALA A 285 -2.97 22.68 8.94
N ASP A 286 -2.47 22.04 9.99
CA ASP A 286 -1.04 21.89 10.28
C ASP A 286 -0.47 20.57 9.74
N PHE A 287 0.80 20.59 9.34
CA PHE A 287 1.56 19.47 8.84
C PHE A 287 2.79 19.23 9.74
N TYR A 288 3.17 17.98 9.92
CA TYR A 288 4.29 17.56 10.76
C TYR A 288 5.13 16.56 10.00
N LYS A 289 6.44 16.72 10.05
CA LYS A 289 7.41 15.78 9.46
C LYS A 289 7.93 14.85 10.56
N LEU A 290 7.85 13.55 10.33
CA LEU A 290 8.33 12.52 11.25
C LEU A 290 9.12 11.46 10.48
N ASP A 291 10.39 11.25 10.84
CA ASP A 291 11.17 10.12 10.34
C ASP A 291 10.64 8.81 10.96
N ILE A 292 10.34 7.83 10.11
CA ILE A 292 9.91 6.48 10.51
C ILE A 292 10.97 5.41 10.19
N LEU A 293 12.06 5.83 9.55
CA LEU A 293 13.24 5.02 9.30
C LEU A 293 14.49 5.72 9.86
N ARG A 294 15.36 4.97 10.52
CA ARG A 294 16.68 5.43 10.97
C ARG A 294 17.62 5.63 9.77
N GLU A 295 18.79 6.22 10.01
CA GLU A 295 19.78 6.49 8.95
C GLU A 295 20.30 5.20 8.30
N ASP A 296 20.33 4.10 9.05
CA ASP A 296 20.70 2.77 8.56
C ASP A 296 19.55 2.05 7.81
N GLY A 297 18.37 2.67 7.72
CA GLY A 297 17.18 2.13 7.07
C GLY A 297 16.31 1.23 7.95
N SER A 298 16.69 0.96 9.21
CA SER A 298 15.86 0.22 10.17
C SER A 298 14.60 1.00 10.56
N VAL A 299 13.55 0.28 10.96
CA VAL A 299 12.27 0.89 11.33
C VAL A 299 12.39 1.53 12.71
N VAL A 300 11.90 2.77 12.85
CA VAL A 300 11.82 3.43 14.16
C VAL A 300 10.89 2.62 15.08
N PRO A 301 11.31 2.29 16.32
CA PRO A 301 10.47 1.54 17.26
C PRO A 301 9.09 2.17 17.48
N GLY A 302 8.05 1.33 17.55
CA GLY A 302 6.67 1.81 17.68
C GLY A 302 6.42 2.70 18.92
N GLY A 303 7.15 2.50 20.02
CA GLY A 303 7.05 3.35 21.21
C GLY A 303 7.58 4.78 21.00
N GLU A 304 8.61 4.97 20.17
CA GLU A 304 9.09 6.29 19.77
C GLU A 304 8.07 6.98 18.84
N ILE A 305 7.50 6.23 17.89
CA ILE A 305 6.41 6.74 17.04
C ILE A 305 5.22 7.17 17.91
N LEU A 306 4.84 6.37 18.92
CA LEU A 306 3.75 6.69 19.84
C LEU A 306 4.02 8.00 20.60
N HIS A 307 5.23 8.20 21.11
CA HIS A 307 5.63 9.43 21.79
C HIS A 307 5.40 10.66 20.89
N GLU A 308 5.83 10.58 19.63
CA GLU A 308 5.69 11.66 18.65
C GLU A 308 4.23 11.95 18.29
N ILE A 309 3.41 10.90 18.10
CA ILE A 309 1.97 11.06 17.86
C ILE A 309 1.28 11.71 19.06
N GLN A 310 1.61 11.30 20.29
CA GLN A 310 1.08 11.91 21.51
C GLN A 310 1.47 13.38 21.61
N ALA A 311 2.73 13.73 21.26
CA ALA A 311 3.19 15.11 21.23
C ALA A 311 2.43 15.96 20.21
N ILE A 312 2.10 15.41 19.02
CA ILE A 312 1.29 16.09 18.01
C ILE A 312 -0.16 16.29 18.50
N LEU A 313 -0.77 15.28 19.12
CA LEU A 313 -2.13 15.33 19.64
C LEU A 313 -2.27 16.28 20.85
N ALA A 314 -1.21 16.43 21.64
CA ALA A 314 -1.17 17.37 22.77
C ALA A 314 -1.08 18.85 22.35
N ARG A 315 -0.72 19.14 21.09
CA ARG A 315 -0.67 20.52 20.58
C ARG A 315 -2.09 21.11 20.44
N PRO A 316 -2.26 22.42 20.66
CA PRO A 316 -3.53 23.08 20.40
C PRO A 316 -3.86 23.03 18.90
N LEU A 317 -5.14 22.93 18.59
CA LEU A 317 -5.59 22.94 17.20
C LEU A 317 -5.39 24.29 16.54
N PRO A 318 -5.03 24.31 15.24
CA PRO A 318 -4.99 25.55 14.50
C PRO A 318 -6.39 26.19 14.48
N PRO A 319 -6.49 27.52 14.59
CA PRO A 319 -7.78 28.19 14.61
C PRO A 319 -8.51 27.95 13.27
N PRO A 320 -9.86 27.93 13.26
CA PRO A 320 -10.63 27.73 12.02
C PRO A 320 -10.30 28.75 10.93
N SER A 321 -9.90 29.97 11.31
CA SER A 321 -9.46 31.04 10.40
C SER A 321 -8.13 30.78 9.71
N GLN A 322 -7.32 29.82 10.19
CA GLN A 322 -6.08 29.45 9.52
C GLN A 322 -6.38 28.80 8.17
N PRO A 323 -5.78 29.28 7.07
CA PRO A 323 -5.91 28.65 5.75
C PRO A 323 -5.37 27.22 5.76
N ALA A 324 -6.16 26.28 5.27
CA ALA A 324 -5.75 24.89 5.13
C ALA A 324 -5.29 24.63 3.69
N VAL A 325 -3.98 24.50 3.47
CA VAL A 325 -3.43 24.36 2.11
C VAL A 325 -3.77 23.02 1.47
N GLY A 326 -4.05 21.99 2.27
CA GLY A 326 -4.52 20.69 1.78
C GLY A 326 -5.78 20.76 0.91
N VAL A 327 -6.65 21.75 1.15
CA VAL A 327 -7.89 21.94 0.36
C VAL A 327 -7.58 22.19 -1.12
N LEU A 328 -6.42 22.73 -1.46
CA LEU A 328 -6.07 23.02 -2.85
C LEU A 328 -5.94 21.74 -3.69
N THR A 329 -5.64 20.60 -3.05
CA THR A 329 -5.59 19.29 -3.72
C THR A 329 -6.97 18.78 -4.16
N SER A 330 -8.07 19.42 -3.73
CA SER A 330 -9.44 19.12 -4.16
C SER A 330 -9.94 20.01 -5.31
N LEU A 331 -9.11 20.91 -5.84
CA LEU A 331 -9.44 21.70 -7.01
C LEU A 331 -9.43 20.85 -8.30
N GLU A 332 -10.02 21.41 -9.35
CA GLU A 332 -9.75 21.00 -10.74
C GLU A 332 -8.23 21.01 -11.00
N ARG A 333 -7.71 20.04 -11.75
CA ARG A 333 -6.27 19.74 -11.80
C ARG A 333 -5.44 20.88 -12.38
N ASP A 334 -5.92 21.58 -13.41
CA ASP A 334 -5.22 22.72 -13.98
C ASP A 334 -5.26 23.95 -13.04
N ALA A 335 -6.38 24.15 -12.34
CA ALA A 335 -6.48 25.17 -11.28
C ALA A 335 -5.53 24.88 -10.12
N TRP A 336 -5.42 23.60 -9.71
CA TRP A 336 -4.44 23.19 -8.72
C TRP A 336 -3.01 23.39 -9.22
N ALA A 337 -2.70 23.02 -10.47
CA ALA A 337 -1.38 23.23 -11.05
C ALA A 337 -0.92 24.70 -10.96
N ARG A 338 -1.79 25.64 -11.37
CA ARG A 338 -1.52 27.08 -11.29
C ARG A 338 -1.39 27.57 -9.84
N ALA A 339 -2.27 27.11 -8.94
CA ALA A 339 -2.19 27.48 -7.53
C ALA A 339 -0.92 26.95 -6.85
N ARG A 340 -0.47 25.74 -7.21
CA ARG A 340 0.78 25.15 -6.73
C ARG A 340 2.00 25.92 -7.21
N GLU A 341 2.02 26.34 -8.48
CA GLU A 341 3.07 27.23 -9.02
C GLU A 341 3.11 28.56 -8.27
N ALA A 342 1.95 29.16 -7.99
CA ALA A 342 1.86 30.39 -7.20
C ALA A 342 2.35 30.19 -5.75
N LEU A 343 2.09 29.03 -5.13
CA LEU A 343 2.63 28.70 -3.80
C LEU A 343 4.15 28.64 -3.82
N VAL A 344 4.75 27.97 -4.81
CA VAL A 344 6.20 27.87 -4.97
C VAL A 344 6.81 29.26 -5.21
N ALA A 345 6.21 30.07 -6.08
CA ALA A 345 6.65 31.45 -6.35
C ALA A 345 6.53 32.37 -5.12
N GLY A 346 5.63 32.04 -4.18
CA GLY A 346 5.44 32.79 -2.93
C GLY A 346 6.58 32.67 -1.91
N GLY A 347 7.62 31.88 -2.18
CA GLY A 347 8.88 31.87 -1.42
C GLY A 347 9.50 30.47 -1.24
N PRO A 348 10.82 30.38 -0.99
CA PRO A 348 11.56 29.11 -0.96
C PRO A 348 11.07 28.15 0.13
N ALA A 349 10.62 28.67 1.27
CA ALA A 349 10.11 27.84 2.35
C ALA A 349 8.75 27.18 2.02
N ASN A 350 7.98 27.69 1.06
CA ASN A 350 6.81 26.96 0.56
C ASN A 350 7.22 25.81 -0.37
N ALA A 351 8.27 26.02 -1.17
CA ALA A 351 8.81 25.00 -2.04
C ALA A 351 9.39 23.83 -1.22
N GLU A 352 10.15 24.14 -0.17
CA GLU A 352 10.68 23.13 0.77
C GLU A 352 9.55 22.37 1.49
N ALA A 353 8.52 23.07 1.96
CA ALA A 353 7.37 22.43 2.61
C ALA A 353 6.56 21.53 1.65
N LEU A 354 6.42 21.92 0.37
CA LEU A 354 5.81 21.06 -0.64
C LEU A 354 6.68 19.85 -0.95
N ASP A 355 8.01 20.03 -1.03
CA ASP A 355 8.95 18.92 -1.22
C ASP A 355 8.89 17.92 -0.06
N ASP A 356 8.80 18.39 1.18
CA ASP A 356 8.59 17.54 2.37
C ASP A 356 7.29 16.71 2.26
N VAL A 357 6.20 17.29 1.77
CA VAL A 357 4.92 16.58 1.57
C VAL A 357 5.00 15.59 0.40
N ASP A 358 5.52 16.03 -0.74
CA ASP A 358 5.65 15.23 -1.96
C ASP A 358 6.54 14.01 -1.73
N SER A 359 7.65 14.20 -1.01
CA SER A 359 8.67 13.18 -0.80
C SER A 359 8.35 12.19 0.31
N ALA A 360 7.41 12.50 1.22
CA ALA A 360 7.04 11.59 2.32
C ALA A 360 6.75 10.15 1.84
N ILE A 361 7.06 9.14 2.65
CA ILE A 361 6.79 7.73 2.32
C ILE A 361 5.28 7.51 2.13
N PHE A 362 4.46 8.09 3.01
CA PHE A 362 3.01 8.20 2.91
C PHE A 362 2.51 9.36 3.79
N ALA A 363 1.22 9.68 3.72
CA ALA A 363 0.60 10.69 4.58
C ALA A 363 -0.25 10.05 5.69
N VAL A 364 -0.35 10.72 6.84
CA VAL A 364 -1.24 10.35 7.95
C VAL A 364 -2.15 11.53 8.26
N CYS A 365 -3.43 11.29 8.49
CA CYS A 365 -4.40 12.31 8.88
C CYS A 365 -4.96 11.97 10.26
N LEU A 366 -4.64 12.78 11.27
CA LEU A 366 -5.17 12.65 12.61
C LEU A 366 -6.40 13.55 12.75
N GLU A 367 -7.56 12.94 12.98
CA GLU A 367 -8.84 13.63 13.09
C GLU A 367 -9.15 13.97 14.56
N ASP A 368 -9.70 15.16 14.81
CA ASP A 368 -9.96 15.59 16.19
C ASP A 368 -11.31 15.13 16.75
N LYS A 369 -12.17 14.60 15.88
CA LYS A 369 -13.53 14.20 16.24
C LYS A 369 -13.71 12.70 16.01
N ALA A 370 -14.44 12.07 16.94
CA ALA A 370 -14.96 10.74 16.75
C ALA A 370 -16.30 10.86 16.00
N PRO A 371 -16.49 10.15 14.87
CA PRO A 371 -17.77 10.16 14.18
C PRO A 371 -18.83 9.45 15.03
N VAL A 372 -20.04 10.03 15.10
CA VAL A 372 -21.15 9.46 15.89
C VAL A 372 -21.85 8.36 15.10
N ALA A 373 -22.07 8.59 13.81
CA ALA A 373 -22.77 7.67 12.93
C ALA A 373 -21.83 7.06 11.87
N LEU A 374 -22.19 5.86 11.37
CA LEU A 374 -21.43 5.22 10.30
C LEU A 374 -21.35 6.09 9.05
N LEU A 375 -22.44 6.75 8.64
CA LEU A 375 -22.44 7.63 7.46
C LEU A 375 -21.50 8.83 7.63
N GLU A 376 -21.45 9.40 8.83
CA GLU A 376 -20.51 10.48 9.16
C GLU A 376 -19.07 9.97 9.07
N ALA A 377 -18.79 8.78 9.62
CA ALA A 377 -17.49 8.14 9.50
C ALA A 377 -17.10 7.95 8.03
N GLN A 378 -17.99 7.39 7.19
CA GLN A 378 -17.70 7.16 5.77
C GLN A 378 -17.44 8.46 5.00
N ARG A 379 -18.25 9.52 5.23
CA ARG A 379 -18.01 10.85 4.63
C ARG A 379 -16.67 11.42 5.06
N ASN A 380 -16.34 11.30 6.35
CA ASN A 380 -15.08 11.79 6.86
C ASN A 380 -13.88 11.06 6.24
N MET A 381 -13.96 9.73 6.13
CA MET A 381 -12.89 8.91 5.54
C MET A 381 -12.75 9.11 4.03
N LEU A 382 -13.85 9.39 3.32
CA LEU A 382 -13.84 9.58 1.87
C LEU A 382 -13.31 10.97 1.46
N HIS A 383 -13.78 12.04 2.10
CA HIS A 383 -13.47 13.42 1.68
C HIS A 383 -13.15 14.38 2.82
N GLY A 384 -13.56 14.07 4.06
CA GLY A 384 -13.33 14.96 5.20
C GLY A 384 -13.95 16.34 5.02
N ASP A 385 -13.37 17.35 5.67
CA ASP A 385 -13.76 18.77 5.56
C ASP A 385 -12.85 19.57 4.62
N GLY A 386 -11.95 18.89 3.89
CA GLY A 386 -10.93 19.49 3.03
C GLY A 386 -9.76 20.14 3.76
N ARG A 387 -9.75 20.20 5.10
CA ARG A 387 -8.68 20.85 5.87
C ARG A 387 -7.56 19.89 6.22
N ASN A 388 -7.88 18.61 6.39
CA ASN A 388 -6.99 17.58 6.93
C ASN A 388 -6.61 16.48 5.92
N ARG A 389 -6.57 16.79 4.62
CA ARG A 389 -6.25 15.84 3.53
C ARG A 389 -5.20 16.40 2.57
N TRP A 390 -4.55 15.49 1.85
CA TRP A 390 -3.62 15.75 0.75
C TRP A 390 -3.86 14.69 -0.34
N PHE A 391 -4.88 14.93 -1.17
CA PHE A 391 -5.46 13.92 -2.08
C PHE A 391 -4.50 13.46 -3.19
N ASP A 392 -3.39 14.17 -3.41
CA ASP A 392 -2.37 13.82 -4.38
C ASP A 392 -1.40 12.73 -3.88
N LYS A 393 -1.37 12.45 -2.57
CA LYS A 393 -0.46 11.42 -2.03
C LYS A 393 -0.90 10.05 -2.51
N SER A 394 0.04 9.15 -2.81
CA SER A 394 -0.25 7.77 -3.20
C SER A 394 -1.31 7.12 -2.33
N PHE A 395 -1.16 7.26 -1.01
CA PHE A 395 -2.22 7.04 -0.05
C PHE A 395 -2.05 7.86 1.23
N GLN A 396 -3.15 7.97 1.97
CA GLN A 396 -3.25 8.61 3.27
C GLN A 396 -3.90 7.65 4.27
N LEU A 397 -3.25 7.45 5.41
CA LEU A 397 -3.80 6.74 6.56
C LEU A 397 -4.57 7.72 7.45
N ILE A 398 -5.89 7.55 7.58
CA ILE A 398 -6.75 8.44 8.36
C ILE A 398 -7.10 7.75 9.67
N VAL A 399 -7.00 8.45 10.81
CA VAL A 399 -7.33 7.92 12.14
C VAL A 399 -8.19 8.91 12.93
N SER A 400 -9.43 8.50 13.20
CA SER A 400 -10.42 9.18 14.05
C SER A 400 -10.00 9.24 15.53
N ALA A 401 -10.57 10.18 16.29
CA ALA A 401 -10.29 10.33 17.72
C ALA A 401 -10.65 9.08 18.57
N ASP A 402 -11.53 8.22 18.05
CA ASP A 402 -11.92 6.93 18.64
C ASP A 402 -11.16 5.72 18.06
N GLY A 403 -10.11 5.96 17.27
CA GLY A 403 -9.29 4.91 16.66
C GLY A 403 -9.89 4.25 15.43
N ARG A 404 -11.07 4.65 14.93
CA ARG A 404 -11.49 4.20 13.59
C ARG A 404 -10.50 4.69 12.55
N ALA A 405 -10.11 3.81 11.63
CA ALA A 405 -9.08 4.12 10.65
C ALA A 405 -9.49 3.72 9.24
N ALA A 406 -8.93 4.41 8.25
CA ALA A 406 -9.13 4.11 6.84
C ALA A 406 -7.88 4.45 6.01
N VAL A 407 -7.81 3.90 4.81
CA VAL A 407 -6.87 4.29 3.77
C VAL A 407 -7.66 4.96 2.65
N SER A 408 -7.34 6.21 2.35
CA SER A 408 -7.74 6.86 1.10
C SER A 408 -6.54 6.91 0.17
N PHE A 409 -6.72 6.64 -1.12
CA PHE A 409 -5.59 6.55 -2.05
C PHE A 409 -5.86 7.24 -3.37
N GLU A 410 -4.81 7.78 -3.97
CA GLU A 410 -4.84 8.34 -5.32
C GLU A 410 -4.88 7.20 -6.33
N HIS A 411 -5.80 7.21 -7.29
CA HIS A 411 -6.03 6.04 -8.14
C HIS A 411 -5.10 5.98 -9.36
N SER A 412 -4.55 7.10 -9.83
CA SER A 412 -3.87 7.12 -11.13
C SER A 412 -2.58 6.30 -11.18
N TRP A 413 -1.94 6.01 -10.04
CA TRP A 413 -0.69 5.24 -10.01
C TRP A 413 -0.87 3.72 -10.09
N GLY A 414 -2.08 3.19 -9.92
CA GLY A 414 -2.33 1.75 -10.01
C GLY A 414 -3.78 1.31 -9.81
N ASP A 415 -4.03 0.02 -9.94
CA ASP A 415 -5.38 -0.57 -9.96
C ASP A 415 -5.90 -0.99 -8.58
N GLY A 416 -5.22 -0.59 -7.50
CA GLY A 416 -5.64 -0.84 -6.11
C GLY A 416 -5.24 -2.20 -5.52
N VAL A 417 -4.73 -3.16 -6.31
CA VAL A 417 -4.27 -4.47 -5.80
C VAL A 417 -3.13 -4.30 -4.79
N ALA A 418 -2.14 -3.45 -5.10
CA ALA A 418 -1.05 -3.14 -4.18
C ALA A 418 -1.55 -2.49 -2.87
N VAL A 419 -2.59 -1.66 -2.95
CA VAL A 419 -3.22 -1.05 -1.77
C VAL A 419 -3.92 -2.12 -0.93
N LEU A 420 -4.66 -3.03 -1.55
CA LEU A 420 -5.35 -4.10 -0.84
C LEU A 420 -4.37 -5.06 -0.17
N ARG A 421 -3.27 -5.42 -0.84
CA ARG A 421 -2.19 -6.23 -0.24
C ARG A 421 -1.60 -5.52 0.97
N TYR A 422 -1.21 -4.26 0.82
CA TYR A 422 -0.73 -3.44 1.94
C TYR A 422 -1.73 -3.41 3.10
N PHE A 423 -2.99 -3.12 2.79
CA PHE A 423 -4.04 -2.96 3.79
C PHE A 423 -4.24 -4.22 4.62
N ASN A 424 -4.31 -5.39 3.98
CA ASN A 424 -4.49 -6.67 4.66
C ASN A 424 -3.31 -6.97 5.58
N GLU A 425 -2.10 -6.86 5.05
CA GLU A 425 -0.86 -7.22 5.74
C GLU A 425 -0.56 -6.27 6.91
N ALA A 426 -0.77 -4.97 6.70
CA ALA A 426 -0.62 -3.97 7.76
C ALA A 426 -1.71 -4.12 8.84
N CYS A 427 -2.93 -4.54 8.46
CA CYS A 427 -3.99 -4.81 9.42
C CYS A 427 -3.66 -6.05 10.28
N GLU A 428 -3.25 -7.15 9.65
CA GLU A 428 -2.87 -8.38 10.34
C GLU A 428 -1.70 -8.14 11.31
N ASP A 429 -0.63 -7.50 10.83
CA ASP A 429 0.52 -7.16 11.68
C ASP A 429 0.14 -6.23 12.85
N ALA A 430 -0.73 -5.24 12.62
CA ALA A 430 -1.20 -4.33 13.67
C ALA A 430 -2.07 -5.04 14.73
N LEU A 431 -2.88 -6.03 14.32
CA LEU A 431 -3.69 -6.84 15.22
C LEU A 431 -2.80 -7.71 16.12
N GLU A 432 -1.71 -8.26 15.58
CA GLU A 432 -0.75 -9.09 16.32
C GLU A 432 0.26 -8.29 17.14
N ALA A 433 0.50 -7.02 16.80
CA ALA A 433 1.44 -6.15 17.51
C ALA A 433 1.11 -6.06 19.01
N PRO A 434 2.10 -5.93 19.92
CA PRO A 434 1.81 -5.66 21.32
C PRO A 434 1.15 -4.27 21.47
N VAL A 435 0.49 -4.04 22.61
CA VAL A 435 0.11 -2.67 22.99
C VAL A 435 1.40 -1.88 23.17
N LEU A 436 1.56 -0.82 22.38
CA LEU A 436 2.74 0.02 22.43
C LEU A 436 2.76 0.84 23.71
N SER A 437 3.95 0.94 24.31
CA SER A 437 4.24 1.85 25.41
C SER A 437 5.24 2.90 24.93
N PRO A 438 5.09 4.18 25.32
CA PRO A 438 6.09 5.20 25.01
C PRO A 438 7.46 4.80 25.58
N VAL A 439 8.53 5.07 24.82
CA VAL A 439 9.92 4.86 25.28
C VAL A 439 10.39 6.04 26.13
#